data_AF-A0AAW0BHQ0-F1
#
_entry.id   AF-A0AAW0BHQ0-F1
#
_cell.length_a   1.000
_cell.length_b   1.000
_cell.length_c   1.000
_cell.angle_alpha   90.00
_cell.angle_beta   90.00
_cell.angle_gamma   90.00
#
_symmetry.space_group_name_H-M   'P 1'
#
loop_
_entity.id
_entity.type
_entity.pdbx_description
1 polymer ?
#
loop_
_entity_poly.entity_id
_entity_poly.type
_entity_poly.pdbx_seq_one_letter_code
_entity_poly.pdbx_strand_id
1 'polypeptide(L)'
;MGKHQSHDKQQTDNTVLGFLSQPGVLDLDVGNDEAVQLFLEKLNKIRNIPEVNGHLALQRHLRVSMTLAKNKKLAILPELESLNERINRQAREGIASHQDKRSLVYKLHLANKEPKTIADILAGCPIDPTAPIGTLLNPRIIERKRDLSFGPPIRTVLADTACRPFANDFVCDEAAGFYIVTDEESVIFFDKDEGEFQVLFWRLTSHRFSAGVVFAELIVLRDVFGEQGTPESTAICEWFQDVIDTAVNERRDVRPKSDGTMVQLGYNAGPRDLRVFQLAKSYTKNLDEQTKADDDREVIAAVTITWATAKAWLPLDITNKIEDTLEENGLPPIATRNIPAGNGYQIQFRNLAYNFPTFERAPPEAYFTYGYSAYVSGVCGISLNVGRTVNPPPSSTLAAPGLRQTRSQTHAGSAPGQIDSTSEDFSKWPANGGGNFVDMTLKVVVHQAAGTLFAFNPAMGPGTTRLCGATNYLAAITFSSHIFKAFQMAQTGIAEDKAGDGNFD
;
A
#
# COMPACT_ATOMS: atom_id res chain seq x y z
N MET A 1 -2.26 -31.88 -17.64
CA MET A 1 -3.41 -32.71 -17.22
C MET A 1 -3.94 -32.12 -15.93
N GLY A 2 -5.22 -31.72 -15.88
CA GLY A 2 -5.85 -31.08 -14.72
C GLY A 2 -6.60 -29.79 -15.06
N LYS A 3 -7.71 -29.89 -15.82
CA LYS A 3 -8.69 -28.81 -16.02
C LYS A 3 -10.09 -29.42 -16.21
N HIS A 4 -10.74 -29.85 -15.13
CA HIS A 4 -12.12 -30.37 -15.16
C HIS A 4 -12.82 -30.24 -13.79
N GLN A 5 -12.84 -29.05 -13.17
CA GLN A 5 -13.56 -28.84 -11.90
C GLN A 5 -14.47 -27.61 -11.81
N SER A 6 -14.55 -26.74 -12.83
CA SER A 6 -15.37 -25.51 -12.71
C SER A 6 -16.84 -25.68 -13.12
N HIS A 7 -17.19 -26.68 -13.94
CA HIS A 7 -18.56 -26.82 -14.45
C HIS A 7 -19.52 -27.54 -13.49
N ASP A 8 -19.07 -28.55 -12.73
CA ASP A 8 -19.92 -29.25 -11.77
C ASP A 8 -20.34 -28.36 -10.59
N LYS A 9 -19.49 -27.41 -10.17
CA LYS A 9 -19.75 -26.54 -9.01
C LYS A 9 -20.97 -25.62 -9.23
N GLN A 10 -21.12 -25.04 -10.43
CA GLN A 10 -22.24 -24.14 -10.74
C GLN A 10 -23.61 -24.86 -10.81
N GLN A 11 -23.61 -26.16 -11.11
CA GLN A 11 -24.85 -26.95 -11.23
C GLN A 11 -25.42 -27.30 -9.84
N THR A 12 -24.57 -27.54 -8.85
CA THR A 12 -24.97 -27.78 -7.45
C THR A 12 -25.65 -26.58 -6.80
N ASP A 13 -25.16 -25.36 -7.00
CA ASP A 13 -25.70 -24.15 -6.37
C ASP A 13 -27.11 -23.80 -6.86
N ASN A 14 -27.37 -23.97 -8.15
CA ASN A 14 -28.69 -23.78 -8.75
C ASN A 14 -29.70 -24.84 -8.28
N THR A 15 -29.23 -26.03 -7.91
CA THR A 15 -30.10 -27.11 -7.43
C THR A 15 -30.61 -26.83 -6.01
N VAL A 16 -29.76 -26.29 -5.13
CA VAL A 16 -30.14 -25.96 -3.74
C VAL A 16 -31.05 -24.72 -3.69
N LEU A 17 -30.75 -23.67 -4.46
CA LEU A 17 -31.57 -22.45 -4.48
C LEU A 17 -32.91 -22.68 -5.19
N GLY A 18 -32.92 -23.34 -6.35
CA GLY A 18 -34.15 -23.70 -7.07
C GLY A 18 -35.08 -24.61 -6.25
N PHE A 19 -34.51 -25.40 -5.35
CA PHE A 19 -35.22 -26.28 -4.43
C PHE A 19 -35.86 -25.55 -3.24
N LEU A 20 -35.17 -24.56 -2.66
CA LEU A 20 -35.69 -23.75 -1.55
C LEU A 20 -36.76 -22.74 -2.00
N SER A 21 -36.83 -22.42 -3.29
CA SER A 21 -37.84 -21.54 -3.90
C SER A 21 -39.13 -22.25 -4.33
N GLN A 22 -39.25 -23.58 -4.17
CA GLN A 22 -40.46 -24.28 -4.60
C GLN A 22 -41.67 -23.93 -3.71
N PRO A 23 -42.84 -23.58 -4.31
CA PRO A 23 -44.08 -23.37 -3.56
C PRO A 23 -44.44 -24.61 -2.73
N GLY A 24 -44.78 -24.43 -1.45
CA GLY A 24 -45.13 -25.52 -0.53
C GLY A 24 -44.01 -26.03 0.38
N VAL A 25 -42.75 -25.60 0.19
CA VAL A 25 -41.66 -25.92 1.14
C VAL A 25 -41.79 -25.11 2.44
N LEU A 26 -42.46 -23.95 2.40
CA LEU A 26 -42.70 -23.07 3.56
C LEU A 26 -44.08 -23.27 4.22
N ASP A 27 -45.05 -23.84 3.49
CA ASP A 27 -46.41 -24.15 3.98
C ASP A 27 -46.48 -25.60 4.48
N LEU A 28 -45.65 -25.94 5.45
CA LEU A 28 -45.74 -27.22 6.14
C LEU A 28 -47.02 -27.25 7.00
N ASP A 29 -48.06 -27.94 6.51
CA ASP A 29 -49.19 -28.34 7.34
C ASP A 29 -48.72 -29.37 8.36
N VAL A 30 -48.75 -28.98 9.63
CA VAL A 30 -48.08 -29.72 10.73
C VAL A 30 -48.95 -30.86 11.25
N GLY A 31 -50.17 -31.00 10.72
CA GLY A 31 -50.95 -32.24 10.86
C GLY A 31 -50.52 -33.35 9.91
N ASN A 32 -49.65 -33.07 8.93
CA ASN A 32 -49.24 -34.03 7.91
C ASN A 32 -47.83 -34.60 8.19
N ASP A 33 -47.78 -35.80 8.74
CA ASP A 33 -46.53 -36.55 8.98
C ASP A 33 -45.69 -36.75 7.72
N GLU A 34 -46.31 -36.85 6.52
CA GLU A 34 -45.55 -36.96 5.26
C GLU A 34 -44.77 -35.68 4.95
N ALA A 35 -45.32 -34.52 5.28
CA ALA A 35 -44.68 -33.23 5.01
C ALA A 35 -43.45 -33.03 5.93
N VAL A 36 -43.55 -33.48 7.19
CA VAL A 36 -42.43 -33.51 8.14
C VAL A 36 -41.36 -34.50 7.70
N GLN A 37 -41.74 -35.71 7.27
CA GLN A 37 -40.79 -36.71 6.76
C GLN A 37 -40.08 -36.24 5.49
N LEU A 38 -40.81 -35.60 4.57
CA LEU A 38 -40.23 -35.01 3.36
C LEU A 38 -39.23 -33.90 3.72
N PHE A 39 -39.56 -33.05 4.70
CA PHE A 39 -38.62 -32.02 5.19
C PHE A 39 -37.35 -32.63 5.80
N LEU A 40 -37.48 -33.72 6.58
CA LEU A 40 -36.35 -34.43 7.18
C LEU A 40 -35.46 -35.14 6.15
N GLU A 41 -36.05 -35.81 5.16
CA GLU A 41 -35.32 -36.44 4.06
C GLU A 41 -34.51 -35.39 3.27
N LYS A 42 -35.12 -34.23 3.07
CA LYS A 42 -34.51 -33.08 2.39
C LYS A 42 -33.37 -32.46 3.21
N LEU A 43 -33.52 -32.30 4.52
CA LEU A 43 -32.43 -31.88 5.42
C LEU A 43 -31.25 -32.86 5.39
N ASN A 44 -31.51 -34.17 5.34
CA ASN A 44 -30.46 -35.18 5.22
C ASN A 44 -29.70 -35.09 3.89
N LYS A 45 -30.35 -34.67 2.79
CA LYS A 45 -29.66 -34.40 1.51
C LYS A 45 -28.72 -33.20 1.63
N ILE A 46 -29.15 -32.12 2.30
CA ILE A 46 -28.30 -30.94 2.58
C ILE A 46 -27.13 -31.31 3.50
N ARG A 47 -27.36 -32.23 4.46
CA ARG A 47 -26.35 -32.65 5.44
C ARG A 47 -25.07 -33.22 4.80
N ASN A 48 -25.19 -33.81 3.62
CA ASN A 48 -24.13 -34.53 2.90
C ASN A 48 -23.44 -33.70 1.81
N ILE A 49 -23.77 -32.40 1.67
CA ILE A 49 -23.10 -31.53 0.71
C ILE A 49 -21.74 -31.08 1.31
N PRO A 50 -20.60 -31.42 0.68
CA PRO A 50 -19.26 -31.20 1.26
C PRO A 50 -18.87 -29.71 1.41
N GLU A 51 -19.37 -28.85 0.52
CA GLU A 51 -19.12 -27.41 0.49
C GLU A 51 -20.43 -26.68 0.18
N VAL A 52 -20.95 -25.89 1.12
CA VAL A 52 -22.16 -25.08 0.89
C VAL A 52 -21.72 -23.68 0.45
N ASN A 53 -21.51 -23.50 -0.86
CA ASN A 53 -21.47 -22.17 -1.46
C ASN A 53 -22.91 -21.64 -1.54
N GLY A 54 -23.23 -20.57 -0.81
CA GLY A 54 -24.62 -20.10 -0.64
C GLY A 54 -25.07 -19.91 0.82
N HIS A 55 -24.09 -19.70 1.70
CA HIS A 55 -24.24 -19.72 3.15
C HIS A 55 -25.34 -18.80 3.70
N LEU A 56 -25.56 -17.63 3.08
CA LEU A 56 -26.56 -16.65 3.52
C LEU A 56 -28.00 -17.12 3.26
N ALA A 57 -28.26 -17.73 2.11
CA ALA A 57 -29.59 -18.21 1.75
C ALA A 57 -29.97 -19.39 2.64
N LEU A 58 -29.05 -20.36 2.80
CA LEU A 58 -29.26 -21.49 3.69
C LEU A 58 -29.46 -21.04 5.14
N GLN A 59 -28.66 -20.09 5.65
CA GLN A 59 -28.85 -19.51 6.99
C GLN A 59 -30.22 -18.84 7.19
N ARG A 60 -30.72 -18.10 6.18
CA ARG A 60 -32.06 -17.49 6.25
C ARG A 60 -33.14 -18.56 6.38
N HIS A 61 -33.11 -19.59 5.54
CA HIS A 61 -34.06 -20.70 5.61
C HIS A 61 -33.96 -21.45 6.94
N LEU A 62 -32.75 -21.74 7.40
CA LEU A 62 -32.54 -22.44 8.66
C LEU A 62 -33.10 -21.67 9.86
N ARG A 63 -32.93 -20.33 9.89
CA ARG A 63 -33.51 -19.48 10.94
C ARG A 63 -35.04 -19.55 10.95
N VAL A 64 -35.68 -19.49 9.77
CA VAL A 64 -37.15 -19.63 9.66
C VAL A 64 -37.60 -21.00 10.16
N SER A 65 -36.92 -22.07 9.74
CA SER A 65 -37.23 -23.44 10.19
C SER A 65 -37.03 -23.64 11.69
N MET A 66 -35.96 -23.07 12.27
CA MET A 66 -35.72 -23.09 13.72
C MET A 66 -36.80 -22.34 14.50
N THR A 67 -37.22 -21.15 14.04
CA THR A 67 -38.31 -20.39 14.66
C THR A 67 -39.63 -21.18 14.63
N LEU A 68 -39.95 -21.82 13.49
CA LEU A 68 -41.14 -22.65 13.37
C LEU A 68 -41.08 -23.87 14.31
N ALA A 69 -39.96 -24.59 14.31
CA ALA A 69 -39.74 -25.76 15.16
C ALA A 69 -39.82 -25.41 16.65
N LYS A 70 -39.25 -24.26 17.05
CA LYS A 70 -39.33 -23.74 18.42
C LYS A 70 -40.76 -23.40 18.82
N ASN A 71 -41.50 -22.69 17.97
CA ASN A 71 -42.89 -22.30 18.26
C ASN A 71 -43.82 -23.51 18.39
N LYS A 72 -43.57 -24.56 17.59
CA LYS A 72 -44.38 -25.78 17.57
C LYS A 72 -43.84 -26.90 18.48
N LYS A 73 -42.77 -26.64 19.24
CA LYS A 73 -42.08 -27.62 20.10
C LYS A 73 -41.73 -28.92 19.37
N LEU A 74 -41.30 -28.81 18.11
CA LEU A 74 -40.96 -29.98 17.31
C LEU A 74 -39.69 -30.65 17.85
N ALA A 75 -39.68 -31.98 17.85
CA ALA A 75 -38.54 -32.77 18.31
C ALA A 75 -37.25 -32.56 17.48
N ILE A 76 -37.38 -31.99 16.27
CA ILE A 76 -36.29 -31.76 15.30
C ILE A 76 -35.44 -30.51 15.62
N LEU A 77 -35.82 -29.74 16.64
CA LEU A 77 -35.16 -28.47 16.98
C LEU A 77 -33.65 -28.66 17.28
N PRO A 78 -33.20 -29.65 18.07
CA PRO A 78 -31.78 -29.87 18.33
C PRO A 78 -30.96 -30.17 17.07
N GLU A 79 -31.52 -30.90 16.10
CA GLU A 79 -30.85 -31.19 14.83
C GLU A 79 -30.70 -29.94 13.96
N LEU A 80 -31.73 -29.09 13.92
CA LEU A 80 -31.67 -27.79 13.24
C LEU A 80 -30.64 -26.86 13.88
N GLU A 81 -30.57 -26.82 15.22
CA GLU A 81 -29.57 -26.06 15.96
C GLU A 81 -28.16 -26.58 15.69
N SER A 82 -27.95 -27.91 15.71
CA SER A 82 -26.67 -28.53 15.38
C SER A 82 -26.23 -28.25 13.94
N LEU A 83 -27.15 -28.32 12.98
CA LEU A 83 -26.87 -27.98 11.59
C LEU A 83 -26.53 -26.49 11.44
N ASN A 84 -27.25 -25.60 12.15
CA ASN A 84 -26.95 -24.17 12.18
C ASN A 84 -25.55 -23.91 12.72
N GLU A 85 -25.16 -24.57 13.80
CA GLU A 85 -23.83 -24.44 14.38
C GLU A 85 -22.74 -24.91 13.43
N ARG A 86 -22.96 -26.04 12.73
CA ARG A 86 -21.99 -26.58 11.76
C ARG A 86 -21.85 -25.66 10.55
N ILE A 87 -22.97 -25.20 10.00
CA ILE A 87 -23.02 -24.17 8.95
C ILE A 87 -22.27 -22.94 9.45
N ASN A 88 -22.66 -22.34 10.59
CA ASN A 88 -21.99 -21.16 11.12
C ASN A 88 -20.49 -21.37 11.41
N ARG A 89 -20.06 -22.58 11.76
CA ARG A 89 -18.65 -22.94 11.92
C ARG A 89 -17.94 -22.92 10.58
N GLN A 90 -18.47 -23.58 9.56
CA GLN A 90 -17.94 -23.59 8.20
C GLN A 90 -17.90 -22.18 7.58
N ALA A 91 -18.93 -21.36 7.78
CA ALA A 91 -18.89 -19.94 7.36
C ALA A 91 -17.80 -19.14 8.05
N ARG A 92 -17.41 -19.52 9.26
CA ARG A 92 -16.37 -18.82 10.02
C ARG A 92 -14.99 -19.39 9.74
N GLU A 93 -14.89 -20.59 9.16
CA GLU A 93 -13.61 -21.13 8.71
C GLU A 93 -13.02 -20.20 7.65
N GLY A 94 -11.81 -19.72 7.91
CA GLY A 94 -11.13 -18.75 7.04
C GLY A 94 -11.64 -17.32 7.12
N ILE A 95 -12.60 -16.97 7.99
CA ILE A 95 -13.03 -15.57 8.20
C ILE A 95 -12.60 -15.11 9.60
N ALA A 96 -11.86 -13.98 9.65
CA ALA A 96 -11.44 -13.39 10.92
C ALA A 96 -12.66 -12.96 11.76
N SER A 97 -12.68 -13.38 13.03
CA SER A 97 -13.67 -12.93 14.00
C SER A 97 -13.50 -11.43 14.32
N HIS A 98 -14.48 -10.83 14.99
CA HIS A 98 -14.35 -9.44 15.45
C HIS A 98 -13.16 -9.26 16.41
N GLN A 99 -12.86 -10.26 17.24
CA GLN A 99 -11.71 -10.24 18.14
C GLN A 99 -10.39 -10.32 17.36
N ASP A 100 -10.32 -11.15 16.31
CA ASP A 100 -9.14 -11.25 15.44
C ASP A 100 -8.88 -9.92 14.74
N LYS A 101 -9.93 -9.26 14.22
CA LYS A 101 -9.82 -7.94 13.59
C LYS A 101 -9.28 -6.90 14.57
N ARG A 102 -9.85 -6.81 15.78
CA ARG A 102 -9.35 -5.89 16.82
C ARG A 102 -7.90 -6.21 17.18
N SER A 103 -7.57 -7.49 17.36
CA SER A 103 -6.21 -7.93 17.66
C SER A 103 -5.23 -7.52 16.57
N LEU A 104 -5.59 -7.67 15.29
CA LEU A 104 -4.78 -7.22 14.18
C LEU A 104 -4.57 -5.70 14.22
N VAL A 105 -5.64 -4.92 14.37
CA VAL A 105 -5.54 -3.44 14.44
C VAL A 105 -4.67 -2.99 15.63
N TYR A 106 -4.78 -3.64 16.80
CA TYR A 106 -3.89 -3.35 17.93
C TYR A 106 -2.45 -3.75 17.65
N LYS A 107 -2.19 -4.92 17.05
CA LYS A 107 -0.83 -5.40 16.72
C LYS A 107 -0.14 -4.52 15.68
N LEU A 108 -0.90 -3.95 14.74
CA LEU A 108 -0.41 -2.97 13.78
C LEU A 108 -0.24 -1.56 14.38
N HIS A 109 -0.49 -1.41 15.68
CA HIS A 109 -0.50 -0.12 16.38
C HIS A 109 -1.44 0.93 15.76
N LEU A 110 -2.48 0.50 15.03
CA LEU A 110 -3.45 1.39 14.40
C LEU A 110 -4.56 1.83 15.37
N ALA A 111 -4.77 1.08 16.46
CA ALA A 111 -5.86 1.33 17.41
C ALA A 111 -5.47 2.18 18.63
N ASN A 112 -4.21 2.57 18.80
CA ASN A 112 -3.76 3.23 20.03
C ASN A 112 -2.66 4.25 19.75
N LYS A 113 -3.07 5.53 19.68
CA LYS A 113 -2.37 6.74 20.12
C LYS A 113 -3.32 7.91 19.88
N GLU A 114 -3.41 8.85 20.80
CA GLU A 114 -3.99 10.16 20.48
C GLU A 114 -3.02 10.81 19.48
N PRO A 115 -3.43 11.00 18.21
CA PRO A 115 -2.58 11.65 17.23
C PRO A 115 -2.22 13.04 17.75
N LYS A 116 -0.95 13.41 17.61
CA LYS A 116 -0.42 14.66 18.16
C LYS A 116 -0.32 15.70 17.06
N THR A 117 -0.47 16.97 17.40
CA THR A 117 -0.01 18.06 16.53
C THR A 117 1.51 18.17 16.58
N ILE A 118 2.12 18.87 15.62
CA ILE A 118 3.54 19.23 15.65
C ILE A 118 3.84 20.03 16.93
N ALA A 119 2.94 20.92 17.33
CA ALA A 119 3.08 21.69 18.57
C ALA A 119 3.12 20.79 19.80
N ASP A 120 2.26 19.77 19.90
CA ASP A 120 2.26 18.81 21.01
C ASP A 120 3.56 17.98 21.05
N ILE A 121 4.08 17.60 19.88
CA ILE A 121 5.34 16.87 19.77
C ILE A 121 6.50 17.75 20.25
N LEU A 122 6.57 19.00 19.80
CA LEU A 122 7.60 19.96 20.22
C LEU A 122 7.51 20.32 21.70
N ALA A 123 6.30 20.39 22.27
CA ALA A 123 6.11 20.64 23.69
C ALA A 123 6.60 19.46 24.55
N GLY A 124 6.48 18.22 24.03
CA GLY A 124 6.87 17.00 24.73
C GLY A 124 8.32 16.53 24.50
N CYS A 125 8.99 17.02 23.46
CA CYS A 125 10.33 16.58 23.07
C CYS A 125 11.32 17.75 23.09
N PRO A 126 12.42 17.68 23.85
CA PRO A 126 13.43 18.72 23.83
C PRO A 126 14.06 18.81 22.43
N ILE A 127 14.24 20.03 21.93
CA ILE A 127 14.99 20.30 20.71
C ILE A 127 16.47 20.20 21.06
N ASP A 128 17.01 18.99 20.99
CA ASP A 128 18.41 18.71 21.30
C ASP A 128 18.97 17.70 20.26
N PRO A 129 19.84 18.14 19.34
CA PRO A 129 20.44 17.24 18.35
C PRO A 129 21.39 16.22 18.99
N THR A 130 21.78 16.40 20.26
CA THR A 130 22.62 15.49 21.03
C THR A 130 21.83 14.52 21.90
N ALA A 131 20.49 14.62 21.89
CA ALA A 131 19.62 13.70 22.60
C ALA A 131 19.89 12.24 22.17
N PRO A 132 19.56 11.23 23.01
CA PRO A 132 19.63 9.83 22.62
C PRO A 132 18.92 9.55 21.29
N ILE A 133 19.22 8.40 20.67
CA ILE A 133 18.57 7.97 19.43
C ILE A 133 17.05 8.07 19.61
N GLY A 134 16.40 8.83 18.72
CA GLY A 134 14.98 9.06 18.78
C GLY A 134 14.23 7.75 18.57
N THR A 135 13.26 7.48 19.42
CA THR A 135 12.38 6.32 19.28
C THR A 135 11.08 6.74 18.61
N LEU A 136 10.29 5.78 18.13
CA LEU A 136 8.96 6.05 17.59
C LEU A 136 8.04 6.86 18.55
N LEU A 137 8.20 6.67 19.86
CA LEU A 137 7.45 7.39 20.88
C LEU A 137 8.01 8.78 21.18
N ASN A 138 9.32 8.94 21.04
CA ASN A 138 10.06 10.17 21.32
C ASN A 138 11.05 10.41 20.18
N PRO A 139 10.56 10.87 19.00
CA PRO A 139 11.43 11.12 17.87
C PRO A 139 12.39 12.26 18.19
N ARG A 140 13.62 12.20 17.66
CA ARG A 140 14.57 13.30 17.78
C ARG A 140 14.05 14.47 16.97
N ILE A 141 14.05 15.67 17.55
CA ILE A 141 13.58 16.87 16.86
C ILE A 141 14.80 17.70 16.45
N ILE A 142 14.96 17.96 15.15
CA ILE A 142 16.09 18.69 14.59
C ILE A 142 15.58 19.91 13.82
N GLU A 143 15.98 21.09 14.28
CA GLU A 143 15.77 22.32 13.53
C GLU A 143 16.76 22.38 12.36
N ARG A 144 16.25 22.39 11.13
CA ARG A 144 17.09 22.36 9.93
C ARG A 144 16.42 23.08 8.77
N LYS A 145 16.99 24.24 8.44
CA LYS A 145 16.58 25.05 7.29
C LYS A 145 17.02 24.40 5.98
N ARG A 146 16.15 24.44 4.97
CA ARG A 146 16.50 24.00 3.60
C ARG A 146 17.50 24.94 2.96
N ASP A 147 18.51 24.37 2.33
CA ASP A 147 19.39 25.08 1.42
C ASP A 147 18.79 25.05 0.00
N LEU A 148 17.94 26.04 -0.30
CA LEU A 148 17.31 26.17 -1.62
C LEU A 148 18.29 26.57 -2.73
N SER A 149 19.50 27.02 -2.36
CA SER A 149 20.57 27.28 -3.33
C SER A 149 21.29 25.99 -3.75
N PHE A 150 21.14 24.93 -2.94
CA PHE A 150 21.80 23.66 -3.13
C PHE A 150 20.90 22.70 -3.90
N GLY A 151 21.33 22.37 -5.11
CA GLY A 151 20.76 21.27 -5.88
C GLY A 151 21.82 20.78 -6.86
N PRO A 152 22.13 19.47 -6.88
CA PRO A 152 22.95 18.94 -7.96
C PRO A 152 22.23 19.18 -9.29
N PRO A 153 22.94 19.14 -10.43
CA PRO A 153 22.30 19.17 -11.73
C PRO A 153 21.13 18.18 -11.79
N ILE A 154 20.05 18.58 -12.47
CA ILE A 154 18.92 17.69 -12.74
C ILE A 154 19.46 16.39 -13.36
N ARG A 155 18.99 15.23 -12.88
CA ARG A 155 19.45 13.88 -13.29
C ARG A 155 20.86 13.49 -12.83
N THR A 156 21.31 14.00 -11.68
CA THR A 156 22.54 13.49 -11.03
C THR A 156 22.25 12.22 -10.23
N VAL A 157 23.03 11.15 -10.47
CA VAL A 157 22.94 9.91 -9.67
C VAL A 157 23.45 10.19 -8.27
N LEU A 158 22.69 9.77 -7.27
CA LEU A 158 23.07 9.88 -5.86
C LEU A 158 23.71 8.57 -5.42
N ALA A 159 24.76 8.63 -4.62
CA ALA A 159 25.40 7.49 -4.02
C ALA A 159 25.67 7.80 -2.55
N ASP A 160 25.41 6.85 -1.66
CA ASP A 160 25.97 6.93 -0.31
C ASP A 160 27.43 6.41 -0.34
N THR A 161 28.20 6.70 0.72
CA THR A 161 29.60 6.23 0.82
C THR A 161 29.74 4.72 0.78
N ALA A 162 28.69 4.00 1.16
CA ALA A 162 28.67 2.55 1.09
C ALA A 162 28.62 2.08 -0.39
N CYS A 163 27.94 2.83 -1.28
CA CYS A 163 27.74 2.46 -2.68
C CYS A 163 28.99 2.42 -3.59
N ARG A 164 30.20 2.74 -3.11
CA ARG A 164 31.41 2.95 -3.96
C ARG A 164 31.08 3.84 -5.18
N PRO A 165 30.89 5.15 -4.97
CA PRO A 165 30.40 6.06 -6.00
C PRO A 165 31.24 6.01 -7.28
N PHE A 166 30.58 6.09 -8.43
CA PHE A 166 31.28 6.33 -9.69
C PHE A 166 31.84 7.75 -9.72
N ALA A 167 32.79 8.02 -10.63
CA ALA A 167 33.45 9.33 -10.73
C ALA A 167 32.47 10.51 -10.92
N ASN A 168 31.27 10.26 -11.45
CA ASN A 168 30.25 11.28 -11.69
C ASN A 168 29.06 11.21 -10.72
N ASP A 169 29.07 10.28 -9.77
CA ASP A 169 28.01 10.19 -8.76
C ASP A 169 28.17 11.32 -7.73
N PHE A 170 27.05 11.84 -7.26
CA PHE A 170 27.04 12.78 -6.15
C PHE A 170 27.01 12.00 -4.83
N VAL A 171 28.06 12.15 -4.03
CA VAL A 171 28.20 11.43 -2.76
C VAL A 171 27.41 12.14 -1.66
N CYS A 172 26.45 11.43 -1.08
CA CYS A 172 25.61 11.88 0.02
C CYS A 172 26.12 11.28 1.32
N ASP A 173 27.03 11.98 2.00
CA ASP A 173 27.61 11.56 3.28
C ASP A 173 27.81 12.73 4.26
N GLU A 174 28.24 12.40 5.48
CA GLU A 174 28.50 13.40 6.52
C GLU A 174 29.59 14.40 6.13
N ALA A 175 30.60 13.97 5.35
CA ALA A 175 31.67 14.83 4.86
C ALA A 175 31.15 15.90 3.87
N ALA A 176 30.11 15.57 3.10
CA ALA A 176 29.36 16.49 2.24
C ALA A 176 28.30 17.31 3.00
N GLY A 177 28.22 17.16 4.33
CA GLY A 177 27.28 17.87 5.19
C GLY A 177 25.90 17.23 5.30
N PHE A 178 25.75 15.98 4.85
CA PHE A 178 24.49 15.26 5.02
C PHE A 178 24.31 14.78 6.46
N TYR A 179 23.09 14.83 6.95
CA TYR A 179 22.69 14.10 8.13
C TYR A 179 22.24 12.70 7.74
N ILE A 180 22.79 11.68 8.40
CA ILE A 180 22.46 10.28 8.11
C ILE A 180 21.49 9.78 9.19
N VAL A 181 20.22 9.59 8.82
CA VAL A 181 19.22 8.97 9.69
C VAL A 181 19.46 7.46 9.67
N THR A 182 19.88 6.89 10.79
CA THR A 182 20.14 5.45 10.93
C THR A 182 18.84 4.65 10.94
N ASP A 183 18.93 3.34 10.72
CA ASP A 183 17.81 2.39 10.71
C ASP A 183 17.06 2.27 12.05
N GLU A 184 17.71 2.67 13.15
CA GLU A 184 17.13 2.70 14.50
C GLU A 184 16.55 4.07 14.89
N GLU A 185 16.79 5.11 14.08
CA GLU A 185 16.47 6.49 14.44
C GLU A 185 15.14 6.96 13.85
N SER A 186 14.24 7.42 14.73
CA SER A 186 13.10 8.26 14.38
C SER A 186 13.44 9.74 14.58
N VAL A 187 13.22 10.57 13.57
CA VAL A 187 13.60 11.98 13.56
C VAL A 187 12.55 12.84 12.85
N ILE A 188 12.34 14.05 13.36
CA ILE A 188 11.51 15.07 12.74
C ILE A 188 12.40 16.29 12.49
N PHE A 189 12.55 16.64 11.21
CA PHE A 189 13.16 17.88 10.78
C PHE A 189 12.10 18.96 10.66
N PHE A 190 12.38 20.14 11.18
CA PHE A 190 11.47 21.28 11.09
C PHE A 190 12.24 22.58 10.83
N ASP A 191 11.53 23.58 10.31
CA ASP A 191 12.03 24.94 10.15
C ASP A 191 11.24 25.87 11.08
N LYS A 192 11.95 26.74 11.82
CA LYS A 192 11.36 27.73 12.74
C LYS A 192 11.11 29.09 12.10
N ASP A 193 11.58 29.31 10.87
CA ASP A 193 11.55 30.64 10.25
C ASP A 193 10.17 31.32 10.39
N GLU A 194 10.14 32.50 11.03
CA GLU A 194 8.96 33.35 11.26
C GLU A 194 8.44 34.03 9.96
N GLY A 195 9.00 33.69 8.81
CA GLY A 195 8.74 34.33 7.52
C GLY A 195 7.67 33.60 6.71
N GLU A 196 7.01 34.33 5.79
CA GLU A 196 5.99 33.80 4.85
C GLU A 196 6.55 32.61 4.05
N PHE A 197 6.46 31.40 4.58
CA PHE A 197 6.80 30.20 3.84
C PHE A 197 5.66 29.94 2.85
N GLN A 198 5.87 30.32 1.60
CA GLN A 198 5.06 29.80 0.51
C GLN A 198 5.40 28.32 0.37
N VAL A 199 4.60 27.47 0.98
CA VAL A 199 4.58 26.04 0.68
C VAL A 199 4.29 25.93 -0.81
N LEU A 200 5.33 25.79 -1.63
CA LEU A 200 5.23 25.63 -3.09
C LEU A 200 4.47 24.35 -3.47
N PHE A 201 4.29 23.45 -2.48
CA PHE A 201 3.37 22.33 -2.54
C PHE A 201 1.92 22.76 -2.82
N TRP A 202 1.53 23.93 -2.33
CA TRP A 202 0.16 24.45 -2.33
C TRP A 202 -0.07 25.67 -3.23
N ARG A 203 0.42 25.62 -4.47
CA ARG A 203 -0.01 26.56 -5.53
C ARG A 203 -1.53 26.56 -5.80
N LEU A 204 -2.30 25.71 -5.13
CA LEU A 204 -3.76 25.62 -5.25
C LEU A 204 -4.51 26.51 -4.26
N THR A 205 -3.90 26.86 -3.12
CA THR A 205 -4.46 27.88 -2.23
C THR A 205 -3.32 28.68 -1.63
N SER A 206 -3.20 29.95 -2.02
CA SER A 206 -2.26 30.89 -1.43
C SER A 206 -2.74 31.27 -0.02
N HIS A 207 -2.57 30.36 0.95
CA HIS A 207 -2.78 30.65 2.36
C HIS A 207 -1.48 31.19 2.94
N ARG A 208 -1.54 32.44 3.40
CA ARG A 208 -0.51 32.99 4.29
C ARG A 208 -0.74 32.38 5.67
N PHE A 209 0.24 31.64 6.18
CA PHE A 209 0.22 31.23 7.57
C PHE A 209 0.59 32.44 8.45
N SER A 210 -0.07 32.57 9.60
CA SER A 210 0.32 33.54 10.62
C SER A 210 1.74 33.23 11.13
N ALA A 211 2.49 34.27 11.51
CA ALA A 211 3.80 34.09 12.16
C ALA A 211 3.70 33.12 13.34
N GLY A 212 4.68 32.21 13.48
CA GLY A 212 4.75 31.21 14.56
C GLY A 212 4.22 29.81 14.22
N VAL A 213 3.88 29.52 12.95
CA VAL A 213 3.55 28.16 12.52
C VAL A 213 4.84 27.37 12.27
N VAL A 214 4.99 26.25 12.97
CA VAL A 214 6.09 25.30 12.78
C VAL A 214 5.76 24.37 11.62
N PHE A 215 6.69 24.23 10.67
CA PHE A 215 6.55 23.29 9.56
C PHE A 215 7.49 22.10 9.72
N ALA A 216 6.93 20.90 9.67
CA ALA A 216 7.72 19.69 9.53
C ALA A 216 8.17 19.54 8.08
N GLU A 217 9.49 19.50 7.87
CA GLU A 217 10.12 19.44 6.56
C GLU A 217 10.31 18.00 6.07
N LEU A 218 10.70 17.12 6.99
CA LEU A 218 10.86 15.69 6.80
C LEU A 218 10.58 14.99 8.13
N ILE A 219 9.71 13.99 8.10
CA ILE A 219 9.43 13.13 9.25
C ILE A 219 9.88 11.72 8.88
N VAL A 220 10.64 11.07 9.76
CA VAL A 220 11.06 9.68 9.64
C VAL A 220 10.74 8.97 10.95
N LEU A 221 9.93 7.92 10.88
CA LEU A 221 9.47 7.14 12.02
C LEU A 221 9.80 5.66 11.77
N ARG A 222 10.47 5.02 12.73
CA ARG A 222 10.83 3.59 12.70
C ARG A 222 9.79 2.75 13.42
N ASP A 223 9.79 1.44 13.17
CA ASP A 223 8.99 0.46 13.92
C ASP A 223 7.47 0.75 13.95
N VAL A 224 6.93 1.34 12.87
CA VAL A 224 5.50 1.74 12.86
C VAL A 224 4.52 0.57 12.88
N PHE A 225 5.00 -0.65 12.61
CA PHE A 225 4.26 -1.91 12.77
C PHE A 225 4.60 -2.65 14.08
N GLY A 226 5.17 -1.94 15.05
CA GLY A 226 5.67 -2.49 16.29
C GLY A 226 7.15 -2.85 16.22
N GLU A 227 7.67 -3.36 17.34
CA GLU A 227 9.08 -3.71 17.48
C GLU A 227 9.53 -4.61 16.32
N GLN A 228 10.59 -4.18 15.64
CA GLN A 228 11.21 -4.94 14.57
C GLN A 228 11.60 -6.34 15.07
N GLY A 229 11.37 -7.35 14.24
CA GLY A 229 11.72 -8.73 14.56
C GLY A 229 10.68 -9.49 15.39
N THR A 230 9.58 -8.86 15.82
CA THR A 230 8.45 -9.65 16.36
C THR A 230 7.83 -10.53 15.27
N PRO A 231 7.31 -11.72 15.59
CA PRO A 231 6.67 -12.60 14.59
C PRO A 231 5.48 -11.93 13.88
N GLU A 232 4.78 -11.06 14.58
CA GLU A 232 3.69 -10.24 14.05
C GLU A 232 4.18 -9.19 13.04
N SER A 233 5.15 -8.33 13.42
CA SER A 233 5.68 -7.29 12.54
C SER A 233 6.37 -7.90 11.32
N THR A 234 7.05 -9.03 11.50
CA THR A 234 7.66 -9.79 10.41
C THR A 234 6.60 -10.31 9.43
N ALA A 235 5.56 -11.00 9.94
CA ALA A 235 4.53 -11.57 9.07
C ALA A 235 3.74 -10.52 8.28
N ILE A 236 3.47 -9.34 8.86
CA ILE A 236 2.78 -8.28 8.11
C ILE A 236 3.69 -7.67 7.04
N CYS A 237 4.98 -7.48 7.34
CA CYS A 237 5.97 -7.02 6.37
C CYS A 237 6.12 -8.02 5.21
N GLU A 238 6.18 -9.32 5.50
CA GLU A 238 6.19 -10.38 4.48
C GLU A 238 4.93 -10.34 3.61
N TRP A 239 3.73 -10.23 4.20
CA TRP A 239 2.49 -10.08 3.43
C TRP A 239 2.53 -8.84 2.52
N PHE A 240 3.00 -7.70 3.03
CA PHE A 240 3.16 -6.49 2.22
C PHE A 240 4.16 -6.68 1.06
N GLN A 241 5.28 -7.38 1.31
CA GLN A 241 6.26 -7.70 0.29
C GLN A 241 5.67 -8.59 -0.79
N ASP A 242 4.89 -9.62 -0.44
CA ASP A 242 4.19 -10.48 -1.39
C ASP A 242 3.21 -9.68 -2.28
N VAL A 243 2.47 -8.74 -1.67
CA VAL A 243 1.55 -7.85 -2.40
C VAL A 243 2.31 -6.92 -3.36
N ILE A 244 3.44 -6.35 -2.91
CA ILE A 244 4.29 -5.51 -3.74
C ILE A 244 4.90 -6.34 -4.88
N ASP A 245 5.47 -7.50 -4.59
CA ASP A 245 6.08 -8.41 -5.57
C ASP A 245 5.07 -8.82 -6.63
N THR A 246 3.87 -9.19 -6.23
CA THR A 246 2.78 -9.50 -7.16
C THR A 246 2.49 -8.29 -8.05
N ALA A 247 2.28 -7.11 -7.46
CA ALA A 247 1.98 -5.91 -8.23
C ALA A 247 3.11 -5.51 -9.20
N VAL A 248 4.37 -5.50 -8.78
CA VAL A 248 5.50 -5.09 -9.63
C VAL A 248 5.78 -6.10 -10.75
N ASN A 249 5.51 -7.39 -10.52
CA ASN A 249 5.70 -8.43 -11.53
C ASN A 249 4.58 -8.47 -12.58
N GLU A 250 3.38 -8.00 -12.24
CA GLU A 250 2.20 -8.16 -13.09
C GLU A 250 1.74 -6.87 -13.76
N ARG A 251 2.26 -5.73 -13.29
CA ARG A 251 1.88 -4.40 -13.76
C ARG A 251 3.01 -3.72 -14.52
N ARG A 252 2.65 -2.66 -15.22
CA ARG A 252 3.54 -1.85 -16.04
C ARG A 252 4.40 -0.99 -15.14
N ASP A 253 5.70 -1.11 -15.31
CA ASP A 253 6.65 -0.16 -14.77
C ASP A 253 6.43 1.22 -15.39
N VAL A 254 6.16 2.21 -14.55
CA VAL A 254 5.99 3.61 -14.96
C VAL A 254 7.32 4.36 -15.08
N ARG A 255 8.43 3.72 -14.70
CA ARG A 255 9.80 4.27 -14.76
C ARG A 255 10.82 3.29 -15.37
N PRO A 256 10.61 2.77 -16.59
CA PRO A 256 11.46 1.72 -17.19
C PRO A 256 12.91 2.12 -17.52
N LYS A 257 13.30 3.39 -17.26
CA LYS A 257 14.66 3.90 -17.44
C LYS A 257 15.42 4.03 -16.11
N SER A 258 14.73 3.83 -14.99
CA SER A 258 15.29 3.83 -13.64
C SER A 258 15.65 2.40 -13.24
N ASP A 259 16.56 2.25 -12.27
CA ASP A 259 16.79 0.94 -11.68
C ASP A 259 15.59 0.54 -10.81
N GLY A 260 15.32 -0.75 -10.74
CA GLY A 260 14.16 -1.31 -10.04
C GLY A 260 12.86 -1.20 -10.84
N THR A 261 11.75 -1.34 -10.13
CA THR A 261 10.41 -1.28 -10.71
C THR A 261 9.52 -0.35 -9.88
N MET A 262 8.75 0.50 -10.55
CA MET A 262 7.73 1.34 -9.91
C MET A 262 6.40 1.15 -10.63
N VAL A 263 5.35 0.78 -9.91
CA VAL A 263 4.01 0.61 -10.48
C VAL A 263 3.05 1.62 -9.86
N GLN A 264 2.31 2.32 -10.72
CA GLN A 264 1.26 3.25 -10.29
C GLN A 264 -0.05 2.51 -10.04
N LEU A 265 -0.72 2.90 -8.97
CA LEU A 265 -1.98 2.37 -8.47
C LEU A 265 -2.97 3.52 -8.31
N GLY A 266 -4.27 3.23 -8.43
CA GLY A 266 -5.28 4.27 -8.29
C GLY A 266 -5.57 5.04 -9.56
N TYR A 267 -5.86 6.32 -9.38
CA TYR A 267 -6.06 7.28 -10.45
C TYR A 267 -4.72 7.75 -11.02
N ASN A 268 -4.72 8.08 -12.30
CA ASN A 268 -3.62 8.76 -12.97
C ASN A 268 -4.12 9.98 -13.74
N ALA A 269 -3.18 10.84 -14.13
CA ALA A 269 -3.45 12.04 -14.90
C ALA A 269 -3.28 11.85 -16.42
N GLY A 270 -3.23 10.60 -16.89
CA GLY A 270 -2.91 10.27 -18.29
C GLY A 270 -1.52 10.74 -18.77
N PRO A 271 -1.26 10.63 -20.08
CA PRO A 271 -0.09 11.21 -20.75
C PRO A 271 0.05 12.71 -20.51
N ARG A 272 1.23 13.27 -20.79
CA ARG A 272 1.50 14.71 -20.52
C ARG A 272 0.72 15.64 -21.42
N ASP A 273 0.56 15.20 -22.65
CA ASP A 273 -0.14 15.76 -23.80
C ASP A 273 -1.64 15.47 -23.81
N LEU A 274 -2.10 14.52 -22.99
CA LEU A 274 -3.51 14.17 -22.89
C LEU A 274 -3.88 13.90 -21.43
N ARG A 275 -4.22 14.99 -20.71
CA ARG A 275 -4.62 14.92 -19.31
C ARG A 275 -6.00 14.32 -19.17
N VAL A 276 -6.07 13.11 -18.62
CA VAL A 276 -7.32 12.40 -18.35
C VAL A 276 -7.28 11.89 -16.92
N PHE A 277 -8.30 12.22 -16.14
CA PHE A 277 -8.51 11.62 -14.83
C PHE A 277 -9.15 10.25 -15.01
N GLN A 278 -8.34 9.19 -14.91
CA GLN A 278 -8.79 7.83 -15.12
C GLN A 278 -8.03 6.84 -14.23
N LEU A 279 -8.59 5.64 -14.10
CA LEU A 279 -7.95 4.54 -13.38
C LEU A 279 -6.79 3.97 -14.21
N ALA A 280 -5.64 3.78 -13.55
CA ALA A 280 -4.44 3.26 -14.18
C ALA A 280 -4.68 1.90 -14.85
N LYS A 281 -4.29 1.78 -16.13
CA LYS A 281 -4.27 0.49 -16.86
C LYS A 281 -2.90 -0.15 -16.69
N SER A 282 -2.72 -0.85 -15.57
CA SER A 282 -1.37 -1.27 -15.17
C SER A 282 -1.06 -2.72 -15.52
N TYR A 283 -2.00 -3.68 -15.51
CA TYR A 283 -1.70 -5.08 -15.85
C TYR A 283 -1.04 -5.27 -17.23
N THR A 284 0.09 -5.97 -17.25
CA THR A 284 0.83 -6.37 -18.46
C THR A 284 0.65 -7.86 -18.77
N LYS A 285 0.31 -8.66 -17.76
CA LYS A 285 0.00 -10.09 -17.92
C LYS A 285 -1.47 -10.32 -18.27
N ASN A 286 -1.72 -11.38 -19.03
CA ASN A 286 -3.07 -11.86 -19.37
C ASN A 286 -3.61 -12.73 -18.23
N LEU A 287 -4.05 -12.08 -17.16
CA LEU A 287 -4.75 -12.72 -16.04
C LEU A 287 -6.26 -12.71 -16.29
N ASP A 288 -7.01 -13.65 -15.69
CA ASP A 288 -8.46 -13.59 -15.70
C ASP A 288 -8.99 -12.49 -14.77
N GLU A 289 -10.25 -12.10 -14.97
CA GLU A 289 -10.85 -10.97 -14.25
C GLU A 289 -10.99 -11.21 -12.75
N GLN A 290 -11.12 -12.47 -12.31
CA GLN A 290 -11.21 -12.78 -10.89
C GLN A 290 -9.86 -12.60 -10.21
N THR A 291 -8.78 -13.14 -10.80
CA THR A 291 -7.42 -12.93 -10.27
C THR A 291 -7.08 -11.45 -10.19
N LYS A 292 -7.35 -10.66 -11.25
CA LYS A 292 -7.11 -9.21 -11.20
C LYS A 292 -7.90 -8.51 -10.10
N ALA A 293 -9.14 -8.93 -9.86
CA ALA A 293 -9.96 -8.37 -8.79
C ALA A 293 -9.42 -8.76 -7.40
N ASP A 294 -8.95 -10.00 -7.23
CA ASP A 294 -8.34 -10.48 -5.98
C ASP A 294 -7.04 -9.70 -5.68
N ASP A 295 -6.14 -9.59 -6.65
CA ASP A 295 -4.91 -8.80 -6.52
C ASP A 295 -5.19 -7.32 -6.25
N ASP A 296 -6.15 -6.71 -6.95
CA ASP A 296 -6.54 -5.32 -6.72
C ASP A 296 -7.12 -5.10 -5.31
N ARG A 297 -7.80 -6.09 -4.71
CA ARG A 297 -8.28 -5.99 -3.32
C ARG A 297 -7.10 -5.96 -2.34
N GLU A 298 -6.12 -6.84 -2.52
CA GLU A 298 -4.92 -6.88 -1.68
C GLU A 298 -4.09 -5.59 -1.82
N VAL A 299 -3.92 -5.08 -3.04
CA VAL A 299 -3.25 -3.80 -3.30
C VAL A 299 -3.97 -2.63 -2.64
N ILE A 300 -5.29 -2.50 -2.79
CA ILE A 300 -6.08 -1.46 -2.12
C ILE A 300 -5.91 -1.55 -0.61
N ALA A 301 -5.91 -2.77 -0.07
CA ALA A 301 -5.76 -2.97 1.36
C ALA A 301 -4.37 -2.58 1.87
N ALA A 302 -3.29 -2.95 1.17
CA ALA A 302 -1.93 -2.56 1.52
C ALA A 302 -1.74 -1.03 1.49
N VAL A 303 -2.26 -0.34 0.47
CA VAL A 303 -2.23 1.13 0.41
C VAL A 303 -3.10 1.73 1.52
N THR A 304 -4.27 1.15 1.82
CA THR A 304 -5.15 1.63 2.89
C THR A 304 -4.53 1.45 4.28
N ILE A 305 -3.84 0.33 4.52
CA ILE A 305 -3.07 0.12 5.75
C ILE A 305 -1.92 1.14 5.83
N THR A 306 -1.22 1.42 4.72
CA THR A 306 -0.19 2.46 4.67
C THR A 306 -0.75 3.83 5.07
N TRP A 307 -1.94 4.19 4.58
CA TRP A 307 -2.62 5.43 4.97
C TRP A 307 -3.06 5.41 6.44
N ALA A 308 -3.63 4.31 6.91
CA ALA A 308 -4.03 4.17 8.31
C ALA A 308 -2.82 4.29 9.26
N THR A 309 -1.68 3.71 8.90
CA THR A 309 -0.40 3.87 9.61
C THR A 309 0.04 5.33 9.59
N ALA A 310 -0.05 6.02 8.45
CA ALA A 310 0.24 7.45 8.38
C ALA A 310 -0.66 8.27 9.33
N LYS A 311 -1.97 8.01 9.37
CA LYS A 311 -2.91 8.67 10.28
C LYS A 311 -2.66 8.39 11.75
N ALA A 312 -2.16 7.20 12.08
CA ALA A 312 -1.84 6.83 13.46
C ALA A 312 -0.56 7.51 13.99
N TRP A 313 0.36 7.86 13.10
CA TRP A 313 1.75 8.19 13.47
C TRP A 313 2.25 9.56 13.05
N LEU A 314 1.75 10.10 11.93
CA LEU A 314 2.12 11.45 11.50
C LEU A 314 1.34 12.50 12.31
N PRO A 315 1.89 13.73 12.41
CA PRO A 315 1.19 14.83 13.05
C PRO A 315 -0.14 15.15 12.39
N LEU A 316 -1.14 15.51 13.22
CA LEU A 316 -2.48 15.91 12.76
C LEU A 316 -2.45 17.07 11.76
N ASP A 317 -1.51 18.00 11.93
CA ASP A 317 -1.33 19.15 11.03
C ASP A 317 -1.06 18.73 9.58
N ILE A 318 -0.53 17.51 9.37
CA ILE A 318 -0.27 16.94 8.06
C ILE A 318 -1.48 16.16 7.57
N THR A 319 -1.96 15.20 8.36
CA THR A 319 -2.99 14.26 7.90
C THR A 319 -4.35 14.91 7.76
N ASN A 320 -4.78 15.73 8.72
CA ASN A 320 -6.05 16.45 8.61
C ASN A 320 -6.01 17.40 7.43
N LYS A 321 -4.89 18.10 7.21
CA LYS A 321 -4.79 19.02 6.07
C LYS A 321 -4.93 18.30 4.74
N ILE A 322 -4.37 17.09 4.62
CA ILE A 322 -4.54 16.24 3.45
C ILE A 322 -6.01 15.83 3.31
N GLU A 323 -6.64 15.31 4.37
CA GLU A 323 -8.05 14.89 4.36
C GLU A 323 -8.98 16.04 3.99
N ASP A 324 -8.85 17.18 4.65
CA ASP A 324 -9.59 18.41 4.36
C ASP A 324 -9.43 18.79 2.89
N THR A 325 -8.20 18.75 2.35
CA THR A 325 -7.95 19.10 0.94
C THR A 325 -8.61 18.09 -0.01
N LEU A 326 -8.57 16.80 0.30
CA LEU A 326 -9.22 15.77 -0.53
C LEU A 326 -10.75 15.94 -0.50
N GLU A 327 -11.32 16.17 0.67
CA GLU A 327 -12.76 16.35 0.89
C GLU A 327 -13.29 17.65 0.27
N GLU A 328 -12.65 18.80 0.54
CA GLU A 328 -13.00 20.11 -0.03
C GLU A 328 -13.05 20.08 -1.56
N ASN A 329 -12.18 19.27 -2.16
CA ASN A 329 -12.11 19.14 -3.60
C ASN A 329 -12.91 17.96 -4.16
N GLY A 330 -13.52 17.13 -3.31
CA GLY A 330 -14.30 15.96 -3.73
C GLY A 330 -13.49 14.90 -4.47
N LEU A 331 -12.19 14.78 -4.16
CA LEU A 331 -11.34 13.73 -4.75
C LEU A 331 -11.79 12.37 -4.22
N PRO A 332 -12.04 11.38 -5.10
CA PRO A 332 -12.48 10.06 -4.66
C PRO A 332 -11.34 9.32 -3.95
N PRO A 333 -11.68 8.38 -3.04
CA PRO A 333 -10.69 7.46 -2.48
C PRO A 333 -10.13 6.52 -3.55
N ILE A 334 -9.01 5.86 -3.25
CA ILE A 334 -8.36 4.93 -4.18
C ILE A 334 -9.32 3.84 -4.70
N ALA A 335 -9.18 3.58 -5.99
CA ALA A 335 -9.92 2.58 -6.73
C ALA A 335 -9.03 1.95 -7.78
N THR A 336 -9.46 0.85 -8.37
CA THR A 336 -8.79 0.24 -9.52
C THR A 336 -9.83 -0.07 -10.59
N ARG A 337 -9.38 -0.53 -11.77
CA ARG A 337 -10.31 -0.92 -12.84
C ARG A 337 -11.24 -2.05 -12.44
N ASN A 338 -10.79 -2.93 -11.56
CA ASN A 338 -11.55 -4.10 -11.15
C ASN A 338 -12.27 -3.90 -9.81
N ILE A 339 -11.90 -2.89 -9.02
CA ILE A 339 -12.52 -2.56 -7.74
C ILE A 339 -12.92 -1.08 -7.71
N PRO A 340 -14.23 -0.75 -7.73
CA PRO A 340 -14.70 0.63 -7.79
C PRO A 340 -14.34 1.40 -6.51
N ALA A 341 -14.32 2.73 -6.61
CA ALA A 341 -14.15 3.61 -5.46
C ALA A 341 -15.24 3.38 -4.40
N GLY A 342 -14.89 3.58 -3.14
CA GLY A 342 -15.81 3.45 -2.03
C GLY A 342 -15.09 3.14 -0.73
N ASN A 343 -15.86 2.68 0.25
CA ASN A 343 -15.34 2.30 1.54
C ASN A 343 -14.97 0.82 1.60
N GLY A 344 -14.13 0.54 2.58
CA GLY A 344 -13.75 -0.77 3.05
C GLY A 344 -12.72 -1.48 2.21
N TYR A 345 -12.03 -2.41 2.85
CA TYR A 345 -11.03 -3.27 2.23
C TYR A 345 -11.05 -4.66 2.87
N GLN A 346 -10.42 -5.60 2.19
CA GLN A 346 -10.25 -6.98 2.65
C GLN A 346 -8.77 -7.35 2.51
N ILE A 347 -8.24 -8.05 3.51
CA ILE A 347 -6.92 -8.70 3.42
C ILE A 347 -7.06 -10.19 3.68
N GLN A 348 -6.26 -10.98 2.98
CA GLN A 348 -6.01 -12.37 3.30
C GLN A 348 -4.70 -12.49 4.09
N PHE A 349 -4.80 -12.70 5.41
CA PHE A 349 -3.63 -12.75 6.29
C PHE A 349 -3.67 -14.00 7.17
N ARG A 350 -2.59 -14.79 7.17
CA ARG A 350 -2.47 -16.05 7.95
C ARG A 350 -3.69 -16.99 7.78
N ASN A 351 -4.13 -17.19 6.55
CA ASN A 351 -5.31 -18.00 6.17
C ASN A 351 -6.67 -17.47 6.67
N LEU A 352 -6.72 -16.23 7.17
CA LEU A 352 -7.96 -15.57 7.56
C LEU A 352 -8.23 -14.37 6.65
N ALA A 353 -9.48 -14.27 6.20
CA ALA A 353 -10.02 -13.10 5.53
C ALA A 353 -10.46 -12.07 6.57
N TYR A 354 -9.76 -10.93 6.63
CA TYR A 354 -10.16 -9.80 7.45
C TYR A 354 -10.90 -8.79 6.56
N ASN A 355 -12.18 -8.56 6.85
CA ASN A 355 -13.01 -7.60 6.13
C ASN A 355 -13.33 -6.39 7.00
N PHE A 356 -13.01 -5.19 6.51
CA PHE A 356 -13.25 -3.89 7.14
C PHE A 356 -14.20 -3.05 6.28
N PRO A 357 -15.51 -3.33 6.23
CA PRO A 357 -16.41 -2.81 5.18
C PRO A 357 -16.69 -1.30 5.27
N THR A 358 -16.47 -0.69 6.43
CA THR A 358 -16.76 0.73 6.68
C THR A 358 -15.51 1.59 6.76
N PHE A 359 -14.31 1.00 6.66
CA PHE A 359 -13.07 1.74 6.82
C PHE A 359 -12.79 2.58 5.57
N GLU A 360 -12.42 3.84 5.74
CA GLU A 360 -12.09 4.72 4.62
C GLU A 360 -10.82 4.24 3.90
N ARG A 361 -10.84 4.21 2.57
CA ARG A 361 -9.65 3.82 1.79
C ARG A 361 -8.66 4.98 1.69
N ALA A 362 -7.44 4.66 1.25
CA ALA A 362 -6.38 5.64 1.03
C ALA A 362 -6.71 6.71 -0.03
N PRO A 363 -5.95 7.82 -0.07
CA PRO A 363 -5.99 8.83 -1.12
C PRO A 363 -5.85 8.25 -2.54
N PRO A 364 -6.31 8.98 -3.59
CA PRO A 364 -6.55 8.44 -4.93
C PRO A 364 -5.34 7.88 -5.69
N GLU A 365 -4.10 8.22 -5.30
CA GLU A 365 -2.88 7.86 -6.03
C GLU A 365 -1.87 7.22 -5.10
N ALA A 366 -1.34 6.06 -5.53
CA ALA A 366 -0.30 5.35 -4.83
C ALA A 366 0.69 4.70 -5.79
N TYR A 367 1.86 4.34 -5.26
CA TYR A 367 2.89 3.60 -5.97
C TYR A 367 3.41 2.47 -5.11
N PHE A 368 3.64 1.32 -5.73
CA PHE A 368 4.51 0.28 -5.17
C PHE A 368 5.83 0.29 -5.90
N THR A 369 6.91 0.15 -5.13
CA THR A 369 8.26 0.10 -5.70
C THR A 369 9.05 -1.06 -5.14
N TYR A 370 9.86 -1.66 -6.01
CA TYR A 370 10.78 -2.73 -5.70
C TYR A 370 12.17 -2.33 -6.19
N GLY A 371 13.10 -2.15 -5.26
CA GLY A 371 14.46 -1.74 -5.57
C GLY A 371 14.53 -0.47 -6.40
N TYR A 372 13.62 0.50 -6.22
CA TYR A 372 13.59 1.65 -7.10
C TYR A 372 14.71 2.65 -6.77
N SER A 373 15.56 2.94 -7.76
CA SER A 373 16.53 4.04 -7.69
C SER A 373 16.23 5.10 -8.75
N ALA A 374 16.14 6.35 -8.31
CA ALA A 374 15.95 7.46 -9.21
C ALA A 374 16.74 8.68 -8.78
N TYR A 375 17.13 9.40 -9.82
CA TYR A 375 17.51 10.79 -9.72
C TYR A 375 16.47 11.59 -8.94
N VAL A 376 16.93 12.71 -8.39
CA VAL A 376 16.09 13.74 -7.78
C VAL A 376 14.81 13.97 -8.60
N SER A 377 13.66 13.55 -8.08
CA SER A 377 12.36 13.61 -8.77
C SER A 377 11.22 13.84 -7.80
N GLY A 378 10.35 14.81 -8.08
CA GLY A 378 9.34 15.28 -7.15
C GLY A 378 8.07 14.44 -7.07
N VAL A 379 8.19 13.13 -6.88
CA VAL A 379 7.03 12.23 -6.76
C VAL A 379 7.15 11.46 -5.45
N CYS A 380 6.46 11.94 -4.39
CA CYS A 380 5.85 11.20 -3.27
C CYS A 380 5.70 12.07 -2.01
N GLY A 381 4.57 12.01 -1.29
CA GLY A 381 4.35 12.81 -0.08
C GLY A 381 4.45 12.01 1.22
N ILE A 382 4.10 10.72 1.16
CA ILE A 382 4.20 9.77 2.28
C ILE A 382 4.68 8.44 1.71
N SER A 383 5.64 7.80 2.37
CA SER A 383 6.12 6.48 2.00
C SER A 383 6.36 5.60 3.21
N LEU A 384 6.08 4.32 3.04
CA LEU A 384 6.28 3.28 4.02
C LEU A 384 7.16 2.20 3.41
N ASN A 385 8.33 2.01 4.00
CA ASN A 385 9.19 0.87 3.72
C ASN A 385 8.74 -0.33 4.55
N VAL A 386 8.37 -1.40 3.86
CA VAL A 386 7.84 -2.64 4.46
C VAL A 386 8.84 -3.79 4.38
N GLY A 387 9.99 -3.56 3.75
CA GLY A 387 10.96 -4.61 3.52
C GLY A 387 12.26 -4.09 2.95
N ARG A 388 13.36 -4.67 3.42
CA ARG A 388 14.68 -4.49 2.82
C ARG A 388 15.36 -5.84 2.73
N THR A 389 15.65 -6.26 1.51
CA THR A 389 16.46 -7.44 1.26
C THR A 389 17.88 -7.01 0.99
N VAL A 390 18.80 -7.40 1.87
CA VAL A 390 20.22 -7.31 1.61
C VAL A 390 20.62 -8.50 0.77
N ASN A 391 21.02 -8.24 -0.47
CA ASN A 391 21.60 -9.27 -1.32
C ASN A 391 22.96 -9.63 -0.73
N PRO A 392 23.20 -10.91 -0.34
CA PRO A 392 24.52 -11.30 0.09
C PRO A 392 25.51 -10.99 -1.04
N PRO A 393 26.74 -10.53 -0.73
CA PRO A 393 27.76 -10.38 -1.75
C PRO A 393 27.85 -11.71 -2.50
N PRO A 394 27.80 -11.73 -3.85
CA PRO A 394 27.82 -12.97 -4.59
C PRO A 394 29.01 -13.79 -4.14
N SER A 395 28.74 -14.98 -3.61
CA SER A 395 29.79 -15.92 -3.31
C SER A 395 30.50 -16.21 -4.64
N SER A 396 31.81 -16.01 -4.66
CA SER A 396 32.69 -16.09 -5.84
C SER A 396 32.65 -17.43 -6.60
N THR A 397 31.76 -18.36 -6.24
CA THR A 397 31.74 -19.74 -6.71
C THR A 397 30.46 -20.19 -7.42
N LEU A 398 29.40 -19.38 -7.49
CA LEU A 398 28.16 -19.78 -8.19
C LEU A 398 27.57 -18.64 -9.01
N ALA A 399 27.59 -18.78 -10.33
CA ALA A 399 26.86 -17.91 -11.25
C ALA A 399 25.36 -17.98 -10.91
N ALA A 400 24.83 -16.90 -10.31
CA ALA A 400 23.42 -16.82 -9.96
C ALA A 400 22.53 -16.89 -11.21
N PRO A 401 21.39 -17.60 -11.17
CA PRO A 401 20.45 -17.62 -12.28
C PRO A 401 19.75 -16.26 -12.38
N GLY A 402 20.18 -15.45 -13.34
CA GLY A 402 19.33 -14.53 -14.10
C GLY A 402 18.39 -13.61 -13.32
N LEU A 403 18.92 -12.76 -12.42
CA LEU A 403 18.37 -11.42 -12.27
C LEU A 403 18.59 -10.72 -13.63
N ARG A 404 17.63 -10.89 -14.54
CA ARG A 404 17.54 -10.06 -15.74
C ARG A 404 17.31 -8.64 -15.24
N GLN A 405 18.38 -7.89 -15.03
CA GLN A 405 18.32 -6.48 -15.39
C GLN A 405 17.84 -6.48 -16.84
N THR A 406 16.58 -6.10 -17.04
CA THR A 406 16.07 -5.79 -18.36
C THR A 406 17.01 -4.73 -18.91
N ARG A 407 17.91 -5.17 -19.80
CA ARG A 407 18.71 -4.32 -20.67
C ARG A 407 17.80 -3.17 -21.07
N SER A 408 18.10 -1.97 -20.54
CA SER A 408 17.50 -0.76 -21.08
C SER A 408 17.72 -0.85 -22.58
N GLN A 409 16.62 -0.84 -23.33
CA GLN A 409 16.68 -1.03 -24.78
C GLN A 409 17.62 0.04 -25.32
N THR A 410 18.75 -0.41 -25.86
CA THR A 410 19.66 0.39 -26.66
C THR A 410 18.85 1.02 -27.77
N HIS A 411 18.65 2.33 -27.70
CA HIS A 411 18.30 3.13 -28.86
C HIS A 411 19.38 2.88 -29.92
N ALA A 412 18.98 2.20 -30.99
CA ALA A 412 19.79 2.08 -32.19
C ALA A 412 19.91 3.48 -32.81
N GLY A 413 21.10 4.07 -32.81
CA GLY A 413 21.33 5.32 -33.52
C GLY A 413 22.36 6.28 -32.96
N SER A 414 23.38 5.83 -32.22
CA SER A 414 24.59 6.61 -31.97
C SER A 414 25.70 5.65 -31.55
N ALA A 415 26.82 5.63 -32.27
CA ALA A 415 27.98 4.81 -31.92
C ALA A 415 28.59 5.33 -30.60
N PRO A 416 28.53 4.56 -29.49
CA PRO A 416 29.14 4.97 -28.23
C PRO A 416 30.55 4.40 -28.13
N GLY A 417 31.46 5.20 -27.59
CA GLY A 417 32.70 4.69 -27.02
C GLY A 417 32.39 3.49 -26.14
N GLN A 418 33.11 2.41 -26.40
CA GLN A 418 33.03 1.13 -25.71
C GLN A 418 33.31 1.36 -24.21
N ILE A 419 32.24 1.56 -23.43
CA ILE A 419 32.33 1.47 -21.97
C ILE A 419 32.62 0.00 -21.71
N ASP A 420 33.87 -0.27 -21.36
CA ASP A 420 34.38 -1.58 -21.05
C ASP A 420 33.46 -2.20 -20.00
N SER A 421 32.69 -3.21 -20.39
CA SER A 421 31.81 -3.95 -19.49
C SER A 421 32.66 -4.88 -18.64
N THR A 422 33.57 -4.31 -17.85
CA THR A 422 34.21 -5.05 -16.78
C THR A 422 33.09 -5.47 -15.84
N SER A 423 32.86 -6.77 -15.74
CA SER A 423 31.89 -7.36 -14.81
C SER A 423 32.14 -6.75 -13.43
N GLU A 424 31.23 -5.91 -12.95
CA GLU A 424 31.38 -5.31 -11.63
C GLU A 424 31.46 -6.41 -10.58
N ASP A 425 32.48 -6.31 -9.73
CA ASP A 425 32.69 -7.26 -8.64
C ASP A 425 31.73 -6.93 -7.50
N PHE A 426 30.48 -7.36 -7.66
CA PHE A 426 29.40 -7.20 -6.68
C PHE A 426 29.74 -7.77 -5.30
N SER A 427 30.77 -8.63 -5.18
CA SER A 427 31.24 -9.13 -3.87
C SER A 427 31.79 -8.01 -2.97
N LYS A 428 32.05 -6.83 -3.54
CA LYS A 428 32.56 -5.64 -2.86
C LYS A 428 31.50 -4.63 -2.47
N TRP A 429 30.24 -4.88 -2.79
CA TRP A 429 29.13 -4.04 -2.35
C TRP A 429 28.87 -4.27 -0.86
N PRO A 430 28.76 -3.21 -0.04
CA PRO A 430 28.46 -3.40 1.37
C PRO A 430 27.02 -3.86 1.54
N ALA A 431 26.82 -4.68 2.58
CA ALA A 431 25.53 -5.25 2.93
C ALA A 431 24.38 -4.21 3.00
N ASN A 432 24.67 -2.96 3.33
CA ASN A 432 23.64 -1.93 3.53
C ASN A 432 23.71 -0.77 2.51
N GLY A 433 24.43 -0.95 1.40
CA GLY A 433 24.54 0.08 0.37
C GLY A 433 23.26 0.27 -0.43
N GLY A 434 22.87 1.52 -0.65
CA GLY A 434 21.99 1.87 -1.75
C GLY A 434 20.49 1.85 -1.50
N GLY A 435 19.76 2.41 -2.46
CA GLY A 435 18.30 2.56 -2.42
C GLY A 435 17.80 3.45 -1.26
N ASN A 436 18.69 4.20 -0.62
CA ASN A 436 18.37 5.04 0.54
C ASN A 436 17.67 6.31 0.07
N PHE A 437 16.71 6.81 0.84
CA PHE A 437 16.05 8.07 0.49
C PHE A 437 16.99 9.24 0.76
N VAL A 438 16.97 10.25 -0.12
CA VAL A 438 17.77 11.44 0.01
C VAL A 438 16.90 12.67 -0.18
N ASP A 439 16.96 13.60 0.77
CA ASP A 439 16.49 14.97 0.58
C ASP A 439 17.71 15.87 0.34
N MET A 440 17.87 16.35 -0.89
CA MET A 440 19.05 17.12 -1.27
C MET A 440 19.08 18.50 -0.59
N THR A 441 17.93 19.16 -0.48
CA THR A 441 17.86 20.54 0.02
C THR A 441 17.96 20.59 1.54
N LEU A 442 17.49 19.55 2.25
CA LEU A 442 17.83 19.36 3.67
C LEU A 442 19.21 18.76 3.86
N LYS A 443 19.83 18.17 2.83
CA LYS A 443 21.01 17.31 2.96
C LYS A 443 20.78 16.23 4.02
N VAL A 444 19.76 15.40 3.81
CA VAL A 444 19.45 14.27 4.69
C VAL A 444 19.46 12.99 3.88
N VAL A 445 20.11 11.95 4.38
CA VAL A 445 20.00 10.59 3.87
C VAL A 445 19.26 9.76 4.91
N VAL A 446 18.23 9.04 4.49
CA VAL A 446 17.50 8.10 5.34
C VAL A 446 17.89 6.69 4.95
N HIS A 447 18.63 6.01 5.84
CA HIS A 447 18.92 4.60 5.68
C HIS A 447 17.61 3.82 5.79
N GLN A 448 17.20 3.22 4.67
CA GLN A 448 15.91 2.56 4.55
C GLN A 448 15.91 1.25 5.37
N ALA A 449 14.85 1.00 6.14
CA ALA A 449 14.65 -0.21 6.94
C ALA A 449 13.16 -0.61 6.94
N ALA A 450 12.85 -1.87 7.22
CA ALA A 450 11.46 -2.32 7.31
C ALA A 450 10.70 -1.59 8.43
N GLY A 451 9.43 -1.26 8.23
CA GLY A 451 8.65 -0.48 9.18
C GLY A 451 9.06 0.99 9.27
N THR A 452 9.68 1.55 8.23
CA THR A 452 10.03 2.98 8.18
C THR A 452 8.94 3.77 7.47
N LEU A 453 8.21 4.61 8.20
CA LEU A 453 7.29 5.58 7.65
C LEU A 453 7.99 6.92 7.52
N PHE A 454 7.86 7.59 6.39
CA PHE A 454 8.35 8.95 6.24
C PHE A 454 7.42 9.82 5.41
N ALA A 455 7.34 11.09 5.78
CA ALA A 455 6.56 12.11 5.12
C ALA A 455 7.45 13.30 4.79
N PHE A 456 7.32 13.84 3.59
CA PHE A 456 8.19 14.90 3.08
C PHE A 456 7.48 15.71 2.01
N ASN A 457 8.07 16.84 1.65
CA ASN A 457 7.60 17.70 0.58
C ASN A 457 8.25 17.30 -0.76
N PRO A 458 7.54 16.66 -1.71
CA PRO A 458 8.18 16.23 -2.95
C PRO A 458 8.57 17.36 -3.89
N ALA A 459 8.16 18.62 -3.65
CA ALA A 459 8.68 19.75 -4.44
C ALA A 459 10.16 20.04 -4.14
N MET A 460 10.71 19.49 -3.06
CA MET A 460 12.02 19.88 -2.51
C MET A 460 13.17 18.95 -2.92
N GLY A 461 13.02 18.29 -4.07
CA GLY A 461 14.07 17.47 -4.67
C GLY A 461 14.44 16.20 -3.88
N PRO A 462 13.46 15.34 -3.55
CA PRO A 462 13.76 14.01 -3.02
C PRO A 462 14.35 13.12 -4.12
N GLY A 463 15.21 12.19 -3.74
CA GLY A 463 15.78 11.17 -4.62
C GLY A 463 16.06 9.87 -3.86
N THR A 464 16.65 8.91 -4.53
CA THR A 464 17.18 7.70 -3.88
C THR A 464 18.61 7.45 -4.32
N THR A 465 19.43 6.91 -3.42
CA THR A 465 20.78 6.47 -3.78
C THR A 465 20.70 5.29 -4.74
N ARG A 466 21.74 5.10 -5.55
CA ARG A 466 21.93 3.95 -6.43
C ARG A 466 21.72 2.65 -5.67
N LEU A 467 21.14 1.62 -6.31
CA LEU A 467 21.04 0.30 -5.68
C LEU A 467 22.42 -0.36 -5.62
N CYS A 468 22.92 -0.63 -4.42
CA CYS A 468 24.23 -1.25 -4.22
C CYS A 468 24.17 -2.31 -3.12
N GLY A 469 23.51 -3.43 -3.39
CA GLY A 469 23.48 -4.58 -2.48
C GLY A 469 22.23 -4.70 -1.64
N ALA A 470 21.33 -3.71 -1.70
CA ALA A 470 20.04 -3.79 -1.05
C ALA A 470 18.86 -3.48 -1.99
N THR A 471 17.73 -4.11 -1.72
CA THR A 471 16.47 -3.92 -2.44
C THR A 471 15.39 -3.53 -1.43
N ASN A 472 14.78 -2.35 -1.63
CA ASN A 472 13.71 -1.85 -0.77
C ASN A 472 12.34 -2.14 -1.37
N TYR A 473 11.38 -2.42 -0.48
CA TYR A 473 9.97 -2.58 -0.79
C TYR A 473 9.22 -1.39 -0.21
N LEU A 474 8.67 -0.53 -1.07
CA LEU A 474 8.00 0.69 -0.62
C LEU A 474 6.56 0.73 -1.13
N ALA A 475 5.66 1.10 -0.22
CA ALA A 475 4.35 1.63 -0.54
C ALA A 475 4.39 3.15 -0.38
N ALA A 476 3.93 3.90 -1.38
CA ALA A 476 3.91 5.35 -1.32
C ALA A 476 2.55 5.90 -1.71
N ILE A 477 2.12 6.94 -1.01
CA ILE A 477 0.90 7.71 -1.29
C ILE A 477 1.32 9.09 -1.76
N THR A 478 0.70 9.56 -2.83
CA THR A 478 1.13 10.77 -3.52
C THR A 478 -0.02 11.71 -3.77
N PHE A 479 0.29 13.01 -3.73
CA PHE A 479 -0.66 14.09 -3.87
C PHE A 479 -0.27 14.91 -5.10
N SER A 480 -0.34 14.30 -6.28
CA SER A 480 0.10 14.92 -7.52
C SER A 480 -0.82 16.05 -7.96
N SER A 481 -0.24 17.24 -8.14
CA SER A 481 -0.96 18.37 -8.78
C SER A 481 -1.47 18.03 -10.19
N HIS A 482 -0.87 17.05 -10.86
CA HIS A 482 -1.35 16.59 -12.17
C HIS A 482 -2.67 15.84 -12.06
N ILE A 483 -2.84 14.98 -11.05
CA ILE A 483 -4.09 14.27 -10.82
C ILE A 483 -5.19 15.24 -10.44
N PHE A 484 -4.87 16.17 -9.54
CA PHE A 484 -5.80 17.21 -9.16
C PHE A 484 -6.30 18.03 -10.36
N LYS A 485 -5.38 18.50 -11.21
CA LYS A 485 -5.74 19.23 -12.44
C LYS A 485 -6.59 18.38 -13.38
N ALA A 486 -6.20 17.13 -13.61
CA ALA A 486 -6.95 16.22 -14.46
C ALA A 486 -8.37 15.99 -13.91
N PHE A 487 -8.52 15.90 -12.58
CA PHE A 487 -9.81 15.76 -11.92
C PHE A 487 -10.71 16.99 -12.12
N GLN A 488 -10.17 18.19 -11.92
CA GLN A 488 -10.90 19.43 -12.18
C GLN A 488 -11.33 19.57 -13.64
N MET A 489 -10.47 19.18 -14.58
CA MET A 489 -10.81 19.15 -16.02
C MET A 489 -11.95 18.17 -16.29
N ALA A 490 -11.92 16.97 -15.69
CA ALA A 490 -12.99 15.99 -15.82
C ALA A 490 -14.34 16.51 -15.25
N GLN A 491 -14.32 17.22 -14.12
CA GLN A 491 -15.53 17.80 -13.52
C GLN A 491 -16.17 18.90 -14.39
N THR A 492 -15.37 19.68 -15.11
CA THR A 492 -15.87 20.75 -15.99
C THR A 492 -16.38 20.22 -17.34
N GLY A 493 -16.19 18.93 -17.64
CA GLY A 493 -16.53 18.34 -18.93
C GLY A 493 -15.64 18.81 -20.08
N ILE A 494 -14.56 19.53 -19.78
CA ILE A 494 -13.58 20.01 -20.76
C ILE A 494 -12.59 18.87 -20.97
N ALA A 495 -12.90 17.96 -21.91
CA ALA A 495 -11.88 17.11 -22.49
C ALA A 495 -10.99 17.99 -23.37
N GLU A 496 -9.68 18.05 -23.09
CA GLU A 496 -8.74 18.66 -24.03
C GLU A 496 -8.69 17.79 -25.30
N ASP A 497 -9.42 18.20 -26.33
CA ASP A 497 -9.46 17.57 -27.67
C ASP A 497 -8.13 17.70 -28.45
N LYS A 498 -7.02 18.03 -27.77
CA LYS A 498 -5.72 18.28 -28.40
C LYS A 498 -4.64 17.43 -27.74
N ALA A 499 -4.64 16.13 -28.05
CA ALA A 499 -3.40 15.38 -28.06
C ALA A 499 -2.50 16.01 -29.14
N GLY A 500 -1.66 16.97 -28.76
CA GLY A 500 -0.59 17.44 -29.63
C GLY A 500 0.40 16.30 -29.80
N ASP A 501 0.72 15.93 -31.04
CA ASP A 501 1.63 14.84 -31.39
C ASP A 501 2.91 14.88 -30.54
N GLY A 502 2.92 14.07 -29.48
CA GLY A 502 4.01 13.96 -28.53
C GLY A 502 5.18 13.19 -29.13
N ASN A 503 5.91 13.82 -30.05
CA ASN A 503 7.26 13.38 -30.37
C ASN A 503 8.16 13.66 -29.16
N PHE A 504 8.64 12.58 -28.55
CA PHE A 504 9.69 12.60 -27.55
C PHE A 504 11.04 12.61 -28.26
N ASP A 505 11.62 13.80 -28.43
CA ASP A 505 13.07 13.98 -28.58
C ASP A 505 13.63 14.66 -27.32
#